data_AF-A0A2V5UW38-F1
#
_entry.id   AF-A0A2V5UW38-F1
#
_cell.length_a   1.000
_cell.length_b   1.000
_cell.length_c   1.000
_cell.angle_alpha   90.00
_cell.angle_beta   90.00
_cell.angle_gamma   90.00
#
_symmetry.space_group_name_H-M   'P 1'
#
loop_
_entity.id
_entity.type
_entity.pdbx_description
1 polymer ?
#
loop_
_entity_poly.entity_id
_entity_poly.type
_entity_poly.pdbx_seq_one_letter_code
_entity_poly.pdbx_strand_id
1 'polypeptide(L)'
;YESMNGFYPTTEQGLQALVTQPDSDPRPMRWYQLYKEMPKDPWQNDYIYRNPGLKNPNGYDLFSAGPDRKPDTTDDDWGGG
;
A
#
# COMPACT_ATOMS: atom_id res chain seq x y z
N TYR A 1 -7.87 7.04 -5.19
CA TYR A 1 -6.65 7.87 -5.02
C TYR A 1 -6.08 8.23 -6.39
N GLU A 2 -5.68 7.23 -7.19
CA GLU A 2 -5.17 7.44 -8.57
C GLU A 2 -6.16 8.20 -9.47
N SER A 3 -7.42 7.75 -9.60
CA SER A 3 -8.40 8.42 -10.46
C SER A 3 -8.63 9.91 -10.15
N MET A 4 -8.26 10.38 -8.96
CA MET A 4 -8.45 11.76 -8.53
C MET A 4 -7.20 12.63 -8.62
N ASN A 5 -6.02 12.02 -8.44
CA ASN A 5 -4.76 12.77 -8.36
C ASN A 5 -3.80 12.40 -9.51
N GLY A 6 -4.07 11.33 -10.26
CA GLY A 6 -3.22 10.81 -11.33
C GLY A 6 -2.00 10.03 -10.84
N PHE A 7 -1.84 9.86 -9.52
CA PHE A 7 -0.73 9.14 -8.92
C PHE A 7 -1.20 8.31 -7.73
N TYR A 8 -0.42 7.30 -7.34
CA TYR A 8 -0.60 6.51 -6.12
C TYR A 8 0.18 7.12 -4.95
N PRO A 9 -0.15 6.79 -3.69
CA PRO A 9 0.67 7.20 -2.55
C PRO A 9 2.12 6.77 -2.71
N THR A 10 3.07 7.49 -2.12
CA THR A 10 4.47 7.03 -2.12
C THR A 10 4.67 5.90 -1.12
N THR A 11 5.79 5.17 -1.22
CA THR A 11 6.15 4.15 -0.21
C THR A 11 6.26 4.77 1.19
N GLU A 12 6.72 6.01 1.31
CA GLU A 12 6.81 6.73 2.59
C GLU A 12 5.42 7.09 3.16
N GLN A 13 4.50 7.50 2.29
CA GLN A 13 3.11 7.74 2.69
C GLN A 13 2.39 6.43 3.05
N GLY A 14 2.74 5.34 2.35
CA GLY A 14 2.20 4.01 2.54
C GLY A 14 0.69 3.92 2.28
N LEU A 15 0.08 2.83 2.71
CA LEU A 15 -1.39 2.66 2.63
C LEU A 15 -2.13 3.51 3.65
N GLN A 16 -1.43 4.05 4.65
CA GLN A 16 -2.01 5.02 5.58
C GLN A 16 -2.55 6.24 4.85
N ALA A 17 -1.99 6.59 3.68
CA ALA A 17 -2.56 7.61 2.81
C ALA A 17 -3.96 7.28 2.24
N LEU A 18 -4.46 6.06 2.40
CA LEU A 18 -5.82 5.67 2.03
C LEU A 18 -6.78 5.72 3.24
N VAL A 19 -6.25 5.68 4.47
CA VAL A 19 -7.00 5.81 5.72
C VAL A 19 -7.09 7.25 6.20
N THR A 20 -5.95 7.92 6.17
CA THR A 20 -5.73 9.28 6.63
C THR A 20 -5.13 10.12 5.52
N GLN A 21 -5.52 11.39 5.44
CA GLN A 21 -4.97 12.29 4.45
C GLN A 21 -3.46 12.46 4.70
N PRO A 22 -2.59 12.16 3.72
CA PRO A 22 -1.17 12.40 3.89
C PRO A 22 -0.90 13.90 3.90
N ASP A 23 -0.06 14.36 4.84
CA ASP A 23 0.42 15.75 4.89
C ASP A 23 1.77 15.92 4.18
N SER A 24 2.46 14.82 3.89
CA SER A 24 3.72 14.80 3.13
C SER A 24 3.47 14.97 1.64
N ASP A 25 4.37 15.68 0.95
CA ASP A 25 4.32 15.82 -0.50
C ASP A 25 4.69 14.50 -1.23
N PRO A 26 4.02 14.17 -2.35
CA PRO A 26 2.97 14.93 -3.03
C PRO A 26 1.62 14.83 -2.31
N ARG A 27 1.07 15.99 -1.92
CA ARG A 27 -0.26 16.03 -1.31
C ARG A 27 -1.36 15.88 -2.35
N PRO A 28 -2.32 14.95 -2.14
CA PRO A 28 -3.47 14.79 -3.02
C PRO A 28 -4.37 16.03 -2.99
N MET A 29 -4.66 16.60 -4.16
CA MET A 29 -5.56 17.74 -4.31
C MET A 29 -7.01 17.38 -4.00
N ARG A 30 -7.41 16.12 -4.29
CA ARG A 30 -8.68 15.53 -3.89
C ARG A 30 -8.43 14.23 -3.16
N TRP A 31 -8.63 14.25 -1.85
CA TRP A 31 -8.49 13.09 -0.98
C TRP A 31 -9.82 12.74 -0.32
N TYR A 32 -10.10 11.45 -0.26
CA TYR A 32 -11.23 10.90 0.46
C TYR A 32 -10.74 9.66 1.20
N GLN A 33 -11.29 9.45 2.39
CA GLN A 33 -11.04 8.24 3.15
C GLN A 33 -11.58 7.04 2.37
N LEU A 34 -10.68 6.24 1.82
CA LEU A 34 -11.02 5.02 1.08
C LEU A 34 -11.22 3.84 2.04
N TYR A 35 -10.46 3.83 3.13
CA TYR A 35 -10.51 2.81 4.16
C TYR A 35 -10.68 3.45 5.53
N LYS A 36 -11.50 2.83 6.40
CA LYS A 36 -11.63 3.28 7.79
C LYS A 36 -10.42 2.92 8.62
N GLU A 37 -9.87 1.74 8.36
CA GLU A 37 -8.68 1.19 8.96
C GLU A 37 -7.99 0.32 7.90
N MET A 38 -6.68 0.13 8.02
CA MET A 38 -5.98 -0.76 7.11
C MET A 38 -6.41 -2.21 7.39
N PRO A 39 -6.84 -2.96 6.36
CA PRO A 39 -7.06 -4.38 6.54
C PRO A 39 -5.74 -5.01 6.97
N LYS A 40 -5.82 -5.95 7.90
CA LYS A 40 -4.69 -6.79 8.26
C LYS A 40 -4.76 -8.08 7.48
N ASP A 41 -3.60 -8.67 7.24
CA ASP A 41 -3.51 -9.99 6.66
C ASP A 41 -4.07 -11.07 7.64
N PRO A 42 -4.23 -12.33 7.20
CA PRO A 42 -4.68 -13.42 8.07
C PRO A 42 -3.82 -13.68 9.31
N TRP A 43 -2.57 -13.18 9.32
CA TRP A 43 -1.60 -13.30 10.41
C TRP A 43 -1.55 -12.05 11.31
N GLN A 44 -2.51 -11.13 11.13
CA GLN A 44 -2.64 -9.85 11.85
C GLN A 44 -1.48 -8.86 11.63
N ASN A 45 -0.76 -8.99 10.52
CA ASN A 45 0.25 -8.02 10.09
C ASN A 45 -0.37 -7.01 9.12
N ASP A 46 0.23 -5.82 9.07
CA ASP A 46 -0.12 -4.81 8.09
C ASP A 46 0.40 -5.21 6.70
N TYR A 47 -0.37 -4.92 5.66
CA TYR A 47 0.10 -5.12 4.29
C TYR A 47 1.26 -4.19 3.96
N ILE A 48 2.20 -4.72 3.20
CA ILE A 48 3.38 -4.02 2.73
C ILE A 48 3.06 -3.42 1.37
N TYR A 49 3.26 -2.11 1.29
CA TYR A 49 3.03 -1.33 0.10
C TYR A 49 4.33 -0.78 -0.44
N ARG A 50 4.51 -0.90 -1.75
CA ARG A 50 5.71 -0.45 -2.44
C ARG A 50 5.36 0.27 -3.74
N ASN A 51 5.83 1.49 -3.87
CA ASN A 51 5.69 2.32 -5.07
C ASN A 51 7.00 3.11 -5.31
N PRO A 52 7.68 2.91 -6.45
CA PRO A 52 7.31 2.02 -7.56
C PRO A 52 7.36 0.54 -7.16
N GLY A 53 6.42 -0.25 -7.69
CA GLY A 53 6.35 -1.69 -7.45
C GLY A 53 7.58 -2.44 -8.01
N LEU A 54 7.99 -3.50 -7.32
CA LEU A 54 8.94 -4.50 -7.79
C LEU A 54 8.34 -5.39 -8.90
N LYS A 55 7.11 -5.90 -8.70
CA LYS A 55 6.36 -6.72 -9.68
C LYS A 55 5.62 -5.83 -10.67
N ASN A 56 5.09 -4.69 -10.20
CA ASN A 56 4.41 -3.69 -11.02
C ASN A 56 5.24 -2.40 -11.11
N PRO A 57 6.26 -2.34 -11.98
CA PRO A 57 7.13 -1.16 -12.11
C PRO A 57 6.40 0.09 -12.61
N ASN A 58 5.26 -0.06 -13.27
CA ASN A 58 4.40 1.05 -13.72
C ASN A 58 3.32 1.43 -12.71
N GLY A 59 3.34 0.85 -11.51
CA GLY A 59 2.31 1.06 -10.49
C GLY A 59 2.87 0.80 -9.10
N TYR A 60 2.05 0.14 -8.28
CA TYR A 60 2.41 -0.22 -6.92
C TYR A 60 2.27 -1.71 -6.71
N ASP A 61 2.98 -2.23 -5.73
CA ASP A 61 2.75 -3.56 -5.19
C ASP A 61 2.14 -3.48 -3.80
N LEU A 62 1.27 -4.45 -3.54
CA LEU A 62 0.65 -4.67 -2.25
C LEU A 62 0.76 -6.17 -1.94
N PHE A 63 1.46 -6.51 -0.87
CA PHE A 63 1.67 -7.90 -0.48
C PHE A 63 1.70 -8.04 1.05
N SER A 64 1.37 -9.21 1.55
CA SER A 64 1.50 -9.56 2.97
C SER A 64 2.85 -10.24 3.17
N ALA A 65 3.52 -9.92 4.29
CA ALA A 65 4.73 -10.62 4.72
C ALA A 65 4.45 -12.04 5.24
N GLY A 66 3.24 -12.56 5.07
CA GLY A 66 2.89 -13.91 5.46
C GLY A 66 3.07 -14.22 6.96
N PRO A 67 3.16 -15.51 7.30
CA PRO A 67 3.34 -15.96 8.69
C PRO A 67 4.70 -15.58 9.28
N ASP A 68 5.74 -15.44 8.46
CA ASP A 68 7.11 -15.19 8.93
C ASP A 68 7.37 -13.72 9.28
N ARG A 69 6.43 -12.82 8.90
CA ARG A 69 6.47 -11.36 9.11
C ARG A 69 7.67 -10.69 8.46
N LYS A 70 8.28 -11.32 7.46
CA LYS A 70 9.45 -10.79 6.78
C LYS A 70 9.12 -10.53 5.31
N PRO A 71 9.16 -9.26 4.86
CA PRO A 71 9.09 -8.96 3.44
C PRO A 71 10.29 -9.52 2.68
N ASP A 72 10.10 -9.70 1.38
CA ASP A 72 11.08 -10.19 0.41
C ASP A 72 11.48 -11.65 0.65
N THR A 73 10.53 -12.46 1.16
CA THR A 73 10.70 -13.90 1.36
C THR A 73 9.79 -14.71 0.44
N THR A 74 9.99 -16.02 0.42
CA THR A 74 9.16 -16.95 -0.35
C THR A 74 7.74 -17.09 0.20
N ASP A 75 7.54 -16.66 1.45
CA ASP A 75 6.26 -16.74 2.17
C ASP A 75 5.39 -15.50 1.94
N ASP A 76 5.92 -14.47 1.26
CA ASP A 76 5.18 -13.28 0.90
C ASP A 76 3.97 -13.62 0.02
N ASP A 77 2.78 -13.24 0.47
CA ASP A 77 1.56 -13.35 -0.31
C ASP A 77 1.31 -12.07 -1.10
N TRP A 78 1.63 -12.12 -2.40
CA TRP A 78 1.46 -10.98 -3.32
C TRP A 78 0.01 -10.81 -3.81
N GLY A 79 -0.95 -11.51 -3.22
CA GLY A 79 -2.38 -11.35 -3.52
C GLY A 79 -2.79 -11.71 -4.95
N GLY A 80 -2.06 -12.59 -5.62
CA GLY A 80 -2.31 -12.98 -7.02
C GLY A 80 -2.26 -14.49 -7.23
N GLY A 81 -3.41 -15.06 -7.61
CA GLY A 81 -3.50 -16.29 -8.41
C GLY A 81 -3.44 -16.00 -9.90
#